data_AF-A0A5A8EZY7-F1
#
_entry.id   AF-A0A5A8EZY7-F1
#
_cell.length_a   1.000
_cell.length_b   1.000
_cell.length_c   1.000
_cell.angle_alpha   90.00
_cell.angle_beta   90.00
_cell.angle_gamma   90.00
#
_symmetry.space_group_name_H-M   'P 1'
#
loop_
_entity.id
_entity.type
_entity.pdbx_description
1 polymer ?
#
loop_
_entity_poly.entity_id
_entity_poly.type
_entity_poly.pdbx_seq_one_letter_code
_entity_poly.pdbx_strand_id
1 'polypeptide(L)'
;MIKEVIVAKSIEITKFRQMYDFIVFLLTKSCHEISKNRITKELRNYVITGICNCISDENDKCYGTCCGSFYLSSMSNEDGIFPADDYFLFSSNIGIFIFHTDEKGHLKECEFFYETEFFPEFYLDILKSFKTETEFDSFMRFLKVNNVKLRTLSELKEIFRYDKLNIIEVE
;
A
#
# COMPACT_ATOMS: atom_id res chain seq x y z
N MET A 1 0.79 -26.02 26.09
CA MET A 1 0.72 -24.70 25.43
C MET A 1 0.01 -24.91 24.10
N ILE A 2 -1.23 -24.41 23.98
CA ILE A 2 -1.94 -24.39 22.71
C ILE A 2 -1.28 -23.28 21.89
N LYS A 3 -0.60 -23.62 20.80
CA LYS A 3 -0.20 -22.62 19.80
C LYS A 3 -1.51 -22.11 19.21
N GLU A 4 -1.86 -20.86 19.49
CA GLU A 4 -2.94 -20.20 18.74
C GLU A 4 -2.56 -20.25 17.26
N VAL A 5 -3.34 -21.00 16.50
CA VAL A 5 -3.28 -20.96 15.05
C VAL A 5 -3.83 -19.60 14.67
N ILE A 6 -2.93 -18.63 14.43
CA ILE A 6 -3.31 -17.35 13.84
C ILE A 6 -3.87 -17.68 12.46
N VAL A 7 -5.19 -17.70 12.34
CA VAL A 7 -5.86 -17.84 11.04
C VAL A 7 -5.44 -16.63 10.22
N ALA A 8 -4.74 -16.86 9.10
CA ALA A 8 -4.35 -15.81 8.18
C ALA A 8 -5.61 -15.03 7.77
N LYS A 9 -5.69 -13.76 8.17
CA LYS A 9 -6.84 -12.91 7.88
C LYS A 9 -6.71 -12.45 6.43
N SER A 10 -7.68 -12.80 5.59
CA SER A 10 -7.78 -12.29 4.23
C SER A 10 -8.99 -11.36 4.09
N ILE A 11 -8.78 -10.15 3.58
CA ILE A 11 -9.84 -9.14 3.42
C ILE A 11 -9.81 -8.60 2.01
N GLU A 12 -10.94 -8.65 1.30
CA GLU A 12 -11.08 -8.04 -0.02
C GLU A 12 -10.63 -6.58 -0.03
N ILE A 13 -9.79 -6.23 -1.00
CA ILE A 13 -9.22 -4.88 -1.12
C ILE A 13 -10.30 -3.81 -1.32
N THR A 14 -11.43 -4.19 -1.95
CA THR A 14 -12.58 -3.32 -2.22
C THR A 14 -13.29 -2.84 -0.95
N LYS A 15 -13.10 -3.51 0.18
CA LYS A 15 -13.61 -3.06 1.50
C LYS A 15 -12.89 -1.81 1.99
N PHE A 16 -11.66 -1.56 1.52
CA PHE A 16 -10.87 -0.36 1.81
C PHE A 16 -10.97 0.64 0.66
N ARG A 17 -12.18 1.17 0.41
CA ARG A 17 -12.49 1.95 -0.79
C ARG A 17 -11.53 3.10 -1.07
N GLN A 18 -11.13 3.86 -0.06
CA GLN A 18 -10.20 4.99 -0.26
C GLN A 18 -8.79 4.53 -0.69
N MET A 19 -8.28 3.44 -0.11
CA MET A 19 -7.01 2.84 -0.54
C MET A 19 -7.15 2.27 -1.95
N TYR A 20 -8.22 1.53 -2.24
CA TYR A 20 -8.49 1.00 -3.57
C TYR A 20 -8.50 2.12 -4.63
N ASP A 21 -9.23 3.20 -4.37
CA ASP A 21 -9.30 4.38 -5.24
C ASP A 21 -7.96 5.13 -5.36
N PHE A 22 -7.06 4.94 -4.39
CA PHE A 22 -5.71 5.49 -4.42
C PHE A 22 -4.78 4.62 -5.28
N ILE A 23 -4.75 3.31 -5.05
CA ILE A 23 -3.97 2.35 -5.86
C ILE A 23 -4.35 2.47 -7.33
N VAL A 24 -5.65 2.47 -7.66
CA VAL A 24 -6.12 2.66 -9.04
C VAL A 24 -5.57 3.96 -9.63
N PHE A 25 -5.57 5.04 -8.85
CA PHE A 25 -5.05 6.34 -9.29
C PHE A 25 -3.54 6.30 -9.53
N LEU A 26 -2.77 5.69 -8.64
CA LEU A 26 -1.32 5.53 -8.78
C LEU A 26 -0.97 4.66 -10.00
N LEU A 27 -1.59 3.49 -10.13
CA LEU A 27 -1.38 2.58 -11.25
C LEU A 27 -1.77 3.19 -12.59
N THR A 28 -2.83 3.98 -12.64
CA THR A 28 -3.21 4.70 -13.88
C THR A 28 -2.15 5.75 -14.25
N LYS A 29 -1.45 6.32 -13.26
CA LYS A 29 -0.36 7.28 -13.47
C LYS A 29 0.96 6.61 -13.86
N SER A 30 1.28 5.44 -13.29
CA SER A 30 2.53 4.72 -13.56
C SER A 30 2.46 3.81 -14.79
N CYS A 31 1.32 3.17 -15.03
CA CYS A 31 1.12 2.18 -16.09
C CYS A 31 0.18 2.73 -17.18
N HIS A 32 0.61 3.77 -17.88
CA HIS A 32 -0.23 4.54 -18.82
C HIS A 32 -0.79 3.71 -20.00
N GLU A 33 -0.17 2.58 -20.34
CA GLU A 33 -0.64 1.66 -21.38
C GLU A 33 -1.85 0.81 -20.94
N ILE A 34 -2.06 0.65 -19.63
CA ILE A 34 -3.14 -0.16 -19.09
C ILE A 34 -4.32 0.75 -18.76
N SER A 35 -5.45 0.52 -19.45
CA SER A 35 -6.65 1.32 -19.18
C SER A 35 -7.11 1.19 -17.72
N LYS A 36 -7.59 2.30 -17.15
CA LYS A 36 -8.18 2.34 -15.80
C LYS A 36 -9.24 1.26 -15.57
N ASN A 37 -10.07 0.97 -16.59
CA ASN A 37 -11.10 -0.06 -16.49
C ASN A 37 -10.50 -1.47 -16.31
N ARG A 38 -9.40 -1.76 -17.01
CA ARG A 38 -8.68 -3.04 -16.89
C ARG A 38 -8.04 -3.16 -15.51
N ILE A 39 -7.37 -2.12 -15.01
CA ILE A 39 -6.83 -2.04 -13.63
C ILE A 39 -7.95 -2.26 -12.59
N THR A 40 -9.07 -1.58 -12.76
CA THR A 40 -10.22 -1.67 -11.84
C THR A 40 -10.79 -3.09 -11.82
N LYS A 41 -10.93 -3.74 -12.98
CA LYS A 41 -11.43 -5.11 -13.10
C LYS A 41 -10.49 -6.10 -12.42
N GLU A 42 -9.19 -5.96 -12.67
CA GLU A 42 -8.14 -6.78 -12.09
C GLU A 42 -8.17 -6.68 -10.55
N LEU A 43 -8.04 -5.48 -10.00
CA LEU A 43 -7.94 -5.25 -8.55
C LEU A 43 -9.17 -5.73 -7.76
N ARG A 44 -10.34 -5.88 -8.38
CA ARG A 44 -11.53 -6.42 -7.68
C ARG A 44 -11.36 -7.86 -7.22
N ASN A 45 -10.45 -8.60 -7.84
CA ASN A 45 -10.20 -9.99 -7.51
C ASN A 45 -9.14 -10.16 -6.42
N TYR A 46 -8.72 -9.09 -5.73
CA TYR A 46 -7.63 -9.18 -4.76
C TYR A 46 -8.13 -9.17 -3.32
N VAL A 47 -7.44 -9.95 -2.49
CA VAL A 47 -7.51 -9.88 -1.04
C VAL A 47 -6.18 -9.39 -0.48
N ILE A 48 -6.24 -8.56 0.56
CA ILE A 48 -5.10 -8.28 1.41
C ILE A 48 -4.93 -9.48 2.35
N THR A 49 -3.76 -10.09 2.32
CA THR A 49 -3.41 -11.28 3.12
C THR A 49 -2.57 -10.93 4.35
N GLY A 50 -1.99 -9.73 4.39
CA GLY A 50 -1.23 -9.22 5.52
C GLY A 50 -0.70 -7.81 5.28
N ILE A 51 -0.06 -7.27 6.31
CA ILE A 51 0.63 -5.98 6.29
C ILE A 51 2.04 -6.14 6.84
N CYS A 52 2.99 -5.29 6.44
CA CYS A 52 4.29 -5.24 7.12
C CYS A 52 4.08 -4.78 8.57
N ASN A 53 4.74 -5.48 9.48
CA ASN A 53 4.71 -5.19 10.92
C ASN A 53 5.96 -4.43 11.38
N CYS A 54 6.72 -3.92 10.42
CA CYS A 54 7.99 -3.26 10.65
C CYS A 54 7.74 -1.93 11.38
N ILE A 55 8.06 -1.89 12.67
CA ILE A 55 8.15 -0.67 13.46
C ILE A 55 9.64 -0.49 13.70
N SER A 56 10.23 0.56 13.13
CA SER A 56 11.64 0.86 13.33
C SER A 56 11.90 1.24 14.79
N ASP A 57 13.01 0.75 15.34
CA ASP A 57 13.48 1.10 16.68
C ASP A 57 14.38 2.35 16.65
N GLU A 58 14.63 2.94 17.82
CA GLU A 58 15.36 4.22 17.94
C GLU A 58 16.80 4.21 17.41
N ASN A 59 17.35 3.02 17.13
CA ASN A 59 18.69 2.83 16.58
C ASN A 59 18.66 2.56 15.06
N ASP A 60 17.48 2.38 14.46
CA ASP A 60 17.35 2.22 13.02
C ASP A 60 17.58 3.54 12.28
N LYS A 61 18.29 3.50 11.15
CA LYS A 61 18.41 4.67 10.25
C LYS A 61 17.06 5.15 9.72
N CYS A 62 16.08 4.25 9.72
CA CYS A 62 14.71 4.50 9.31
C CYS A 62 13.79 4.73 10.52
N TYR A 63 14.33 4.99 11.72
CA TYR A 63 13.55 5.32 12.91
C TYR A 63 12.60 6.49 12.61
N GLY A 64 11.32 6.31 12.93
CA GLY A 64 10.29 7.31 12.66
C GLY A 64 9.66 7.25 11.25
N THR A 65 10.18 6.43 10.34
CA THR A 65 9.54 6.19 9.04
C THR A 65 8.49 5.09 9.17
N CYS A 66 7.30 5.29 8.59
CA CYS A 66 6.24 4.30 8.58
C CYS A 66 6.27 3.54 7.25
N CYS A 67 6.50 2.23 7.31
CA CYS A 67 6.34 1.36 6.16
C CYS A 67 4.84 1.06 5.96
N GLY A 68 4.30 1.48 4.81
CA GLY A 68 2.91 1.31 4.45
C GLY A 68 2.63 0.01 3.68
N SER A 69 3.52 -0.98 3.70
CA SER A 69 3.43 -2.15 2.81
C SER A 69 2.33 -3.14 3.19
N PHE A 70 1.68 -3.70 2.18
CA PHE A 70 0.70 -4.78 2.34
C PHE A 70 0.81 -5.84 1.23
N TYR A 71 0.50 -7.07 1.62
CA TYR A 71 0.59 -8.25 0.77
C TYR A 71 -0.78 -8.55 0.16
N LEU A 72 -0.75 -8.93 -1.10
CA LEU A 72 -1.92 -9.17 -1.92
C LEU A 72 -1.90 -10.59 -2.47
N SER A 73 -3.09 -11.14 -2.68
CA SER A 73 -3.28 -12.40 -3.39
C SER A 73 -4.46 -12.25 -4.33
N SER A 74 -4.26 -12.66 -5.59
CA SER A 74 -5.32 -12.70 -6.59
C SER A 74 -6.19 -13.94 -6.36
N MET A 75 -7.51 -13.77 -6.40
CA MET A 75 -8.49 -14.84 -6.44
C MET A 75 -8.74 -15.36 -7.87
N SER A 76 -8.14 -14.73 -8.88
CA SER A 76 -8.26 -15.13 -10.28
C SER A 76 -7.30 -16.27 -10.60
N ASN A 77 -7.72 -17.17 -11.49
CA ASN A 77 -6.84 -18.18 -12.08
C ASN A 77 -6.29 -17.77 -13.46
N GLU A 78 -6.81 -16.67 -14.03
CA GLU A 78 -6.34 -16.07 -15.29
C GLU A 78 -4.99 -15.38 -15.08
N ASP A 79 -4.21 -15.19 -16.15
CA ASP A 79 -2.99 -14.37 -16.07
C ASP A 79 -3.34 -12.92 -15.72
N GLY A 80 -2.44 -12.26 -14.99
CA GLY A 80 -2.55 -10.87 -14.60
C GLY A 80 -2.31 -9.93 -15.77
N ILE A 81 -2.44 -8.63 -15.49
CA ILE A 81 -2.37 -7.59 -16.52
C ILE A 81 -1.04 -6.84 -16.53
N PHE A 82 -0.16 -7.13 -15.59
CA PHE A 82 1.14 -6.50 -15.43
C PHE A 82 2.25 -7.45 -15.94
N PRO A 83 3.47 -6.95 -16.19
CA PRO A 83 4.63 -7.82 -16.42
C PRO A 83 4.83 -8.82 -15.28
N ALA A 84 5.21 -10.06 -15.62
CA ALA A 84 5.40 -11.14 -14.65
C ALA A 84 6.78 -11.05 -13.97
N ASP A 85 6.84 -11.42 -12.69
CA ASP A 85 8.05 -11.42 -11.85
C ASP A 85 8.83 -10.09 -11.85
N ASP A 86 8.10 -8.98 -11.87
CA ASP A 86 8.63 -7.64 -12.03
C ASP A 86 8.24 -6.73 -10.85
N TYR A 87 8.75 -5.51 -10.85
CA TYR A 87 8.26 -4.44 -10.00
C TYR A 87 8.23 -3.13 -10.78
N PHE A 88 7.26 -2.29 -10.46
CA PHE A 88 7.23 -0.94 -10.98
C PHE A 88 7.27 0.05 -9.82
N LEU A 89 8.22 0.98 -9.94
CA LEU A 89 8.48 2.03 -8.97
C LEU A 89 8.10 3.37 -9.57
N PHE A 90 7.43 4.20 -8.78
CA PHE A 90 7.36 5.61 -9.09
C PHE A 90 7.53 6.45 -7.83
N SER A 91 8.17 7.60 -8.00
CA SER A 91 8.44 8.55 -6.93
C SER A 91 7.67 9.85 -7.18
N SER A 92 7.18 10.45 -6.10
CA SER A 92 6.60 11.79 -6.11
C SER A 92 7.01 12.57 -4.86
N ASN A 93 6.62 13.83 -4.77
CA ASN A 93 6.78 14.64 -3.57
C ASN A 93 6.16 14.04 -2.30
N ILE A 94 5.18 13.13 -2.41
CA ILE A 94 4.55 12.54 -1.23
C ILE A 94 5.17 11.22 -0.78
N GLY A 95 6.10 10.65 -1.57
CA GLY A 95 6.75 9.39 -1.23
C GLY A 95 7.18 8.54 -2.41
N ILE A 96 7.61 7.33 -2.08
CA ILE A 96 7.98 6.28 -3.03
C ILE A 96 6.95 5.16 -2.95
N PHE A 97 6.54 4.68 -4.12
CA PHE A 97 5.54 3.63 -4.26
C PHE A 97 6.10 2.53 -5.14
N ILE A 98 6.06 1.31 -4.63
CA ILE A 98 6.58 0.13 -5.31
C ILE A 98 5.46 -0.89 -5.36
N PHE A 99 5.27 -1.50 -6.53
CA PHE A 99 4.31 -2.56 -6.71
C PHE A 99 5.03 -3.76 -7.31
N HIS A 100 4.90 -4.91 -6.67
CA HIS A 100 5.54 -6.14 -7.09
C HIS A 100 4.52 -7.05 -7.74
N THR A 101 4.93 -7.76 -8.78
CA THR A 101 4.11 -8.75 -9.46
C THR A 101 4.59 -10.17 -9.21
N ASP A 102 3.68 -11.12 -9.26
CA ASP A 102 3.98 -12.56 -9.24
C ASP A 102 4.31 -13.10 -10.64
N GLU A 103 4.58 -14.40 -10.72
CA GLU A 103 4.95 -15.08 -11.97
C GLU A 103 3.84 -15.08 -13.04
N LYS A 104 2.62 -14.68 -12.66
CA LYS A 104 1.47 -14.54 -13.57
C LYS A 104 1.18 -13.09 -13.92
N GLY A 105 1.92 -12.12 -13.36
CA GLY A 105 1.67 -10.70 -13.58
C GLY A 105 0.53 -10.12 -12.75
N HIS A 106 0.16 -10.76 -11.63
CA HIS A 106 -0.72 -10.18 -10.61
C HIS A 106 0.07 -9.40 -9.56
N LEU A 107 -0.54 -8.41 -8.92
CA LEU A 107 0.08 -7.73 -7.79
C LEU A 107 0.21 -8.66 -6.57
N LYS A 108 1.43 -8.85 -6.05
CA LYS A 108 1.66 -9.61 -4.81
C LYS A 108 1.98 -8.75 -3.60
N GLU A 109 2.48 -7.55 -3.83
CA GLU A 109 2.84 -6.61 -2.76
C GLU A 109 2.76 -5.18 -3.27
N CYS A 110 2.29 -4.29 -2.39
CA CYS A 110 2.32 -2.85 -2.62
C CYS A 110 3.05 -2.20 -1.44
N GLU A 111 4.17 -1.55 -1.71
CA GLU A 111 4.97 -0.84 -0.73
C GLU A 111 4.76 0.67 -0.85
N PHE A 112 4.51 1.31 0.30
CA PHE A 112 4.26 2.75 0.37
C PHE A 112 5.19 3.36 1.40
N PHE A 113 6.15 4.13 0.92
CA PHE A 113 7.08 4.90 1.74
C PHE A 113 6.66 6.36 1.67
N TYR A 114 5.73 6.75 2.54
CA TYR A 114 5.25 8.12 2.62
C TYR A 114 6.27 9.01 3.32
N GLU A 115 6.45 10.22 2.79
CA GLU A 115 7.06 11.29 3.58
C GLU A 115 6.15 11.61 4.78
N THR A 116 6.77 11.91 5.92
CA THR A 116 6.11 12.00 7.24
C THR A 116 4.90 12.95 7.26
N GLU A 117 4.87 14.00 6.44
CA GLU A 117 3.78 14.99 6.41
C GLU A 117 2.57 14.61 5.54
N PHE A 118 2.65 13.49 4.82
CA PHE A 118 1.64 13.02 3.85
C PHE A 118 1.01 11.66 4.19
N PHE A 119 1.10 11.23 5.44
CA PHE A 119 0.57 9.93 5.83
C PHE A 119 -0.96 9.83 5.60
N PRO A 120 -1.46 8.82 4.87
CA PRO A 120 -2.89 8.77 4.54
C PRO A 120 -3.77 8.29 5.70
N GLU A 121 -4.88 8.98 5.94
CA GLU A 121 -5.90 8.59 6.92
C GLU A 121 -6.46 7.19 6.65
N PHE A 122 -6.73 6.88 5.38
CA PHE A 122 -7.34 5.61 4.99
C PHE A 122 -6.46 4.39 5.30
N TYR A 123 -5.16 4.59 5.53
CA TYR A 123 -4.27 3.49 5.90
C TYR A 123 -4.57 2.97 7.30
N LEU A 124 -5.05 3.83 8.21
CA LEU A 124 -5.42 3.44 9.56
C LEU A 124 -6.53 2.39 9.60
N ASP A 125 -7.45 2.39 8.63
CA ASP A 125 -8.53 1.41 8.56
C ASP A 125 -8.02 -0.01 8.23
N ILE A 126 -6.97 -0.08 7.42
CA ILE A 126 -6.28 -1.35 7.13
C ILE A 126 -5.55 -1.81 8.37
N LEU A 127 -4.80 -0.92 9.03
CA LEU A 127 -4.09 -1.27 10.26
C LEU A 127 -5.01 -1.81 11.34
N LYS A 128 -6.15 -1.14 11.60
CA LYS A 128 -7.19 -1.64 12.54
C LYS A 128 -7.72 -3.01 12.16
N SER A 129 -7.75 -3.31 10.86
CA SER A 129 -8.25 -4.58 10.37
C SER A 129 -7.23 -5.70 10.53
N PHE A 130 -5.92 -5.43 10.57
CA PHE A 130 -4.89 -6.46 10.60
C PHE A 130 -4.08 -6.52 11.91
N LYS A 131 -4.12 -5.48 12.73
CA LYS A 131 -3.46 -5.42 14.04
C LYS A 131 -4.45 -5.71 15.16
N THR A 132 -3.95 -6.27 16.25
CA THR A 132 -4.66 -6.31 17.53
C THR A 132 -4.86 -4.90 18.08
N GLU A 133 -5.79 -4.71 19.01
CA GLU A 133 -6.04 -3.41 19.66
C GLU A 133 -4.76 -2.86 20.30
N THR A 134 -4.01 -3.69 21.03
CA THR A 134 -2.73 -3.33 21.66
C THR A 134 -1.67 -2.89 20.65
N GLU A 135 -1.55 -3.58 19.50
CA GLU A 135 -0.61 -3.23 18.45
C GLU A 135 -1.02 -1.94 17.73
N PHE A 136 -2.31 -1.77 17.48
CA PHE A 136 -2.85 -0.55 16.88
C PHE A 136 -2.64 0.66 17.79
N ASP A 137 -2.88 0.54 19.09
CA ASP A 137 -2.63 1.61 20.07
C ASP A 137 -1.14 1.95 20.20
N SER A 138 -0.27 0.94 20.11
CA SER A 138 1.18 1.15 20.10
C SER A 138 1.61 1.90 18.84
N PHE A 139 1.06 1.54 17.69
CA PHE A 139 1.26 2.24 16.43
C PHE A 139 0.76 3.70 16.49
N MET A 140 -0.44 3.94 17.01
CA MET A 140 -0.99 5.29 17.16
C MET A 140 -0.19 6.16 18.13
N ARG A 141 0.41 5.57 19.17
CA ARG A 141 1.34 6.27 20.07
C ARG A 141 2.64 6.62 19.34
N PHE A 142 3.20 5.71 18.57
CA PHE A 142 4.39 5.96 17.76
C PHE A 142 4.19 7.12 16.77
N LEU A 143 3.08 7.15 16.04
CA LEU A 143 2.75 8.27 15.13
C LEU A 143 2.68 9.64 15.85
N LYS A 144 2.29 9.67 17.13
CA LYS A 144 2.20 10.88 17.94
C LYS A 144 3.54 11.35 18.51
N VAL A 145 4.52 10.46 18.68
CA VAL A 145 5.91 10.85 18.96
C VAL A 145 6.49 11.61 17.76
N ASN A 146 6.06 11.25 16.54
CA ASN A 146 6.50 11.86 15.28
C ASN A 146 5.57 12.95 14.73
N ASN A 147 4.52 13.33 15.49
CA ASN A 147 3.50 14.34 15.16
C ASN A 147 3.11 14.40 13.65
N VAL A 148 2.74 13.23 13.12
CA VAL A 148 2.36 13.05 11.71
C VAL A 148 0.97 13.65 11.45
N LYS A 149 0.86 14.60 10.52
CA LYS A 149 -0.43 15.10 10.06
C LYS A 149 -1.03 14.12 9.07
N LEU A 150 -2.16 13.51 9.43
CA LEU A 150 -2.90 12.63 8.54
C LEU A 150 -3.51 13.43 7.38
N ARG A 151 -3.52 12.84 6.18
CA ARG A 151 -4.08 13.42 4.96
C ARG A 151 -5.23 12.59 4.42
N THR A 152 -6.27 13.29 3.99
CA THR A 152 -7.38 12.70 3.25
C THR A 152 -6.95 12.31 1.84
N LEU A 153 -7.67 11.36 1.22
CA LEU A 153 -7.42 10.98 -0.17
C LEU A 153 -7.53 12.17 -1.15
N SER A 154 -8.44 13.11 -0.89
CA SER A 154 -8.62 14.30 -1.71
C SER A 154 -7.40 15.22 -1.66
N GLU A 155 -6.86 15.49 -0.46
CA GLU A 155 -5.64 16.29 -0.29
C GLU A 155 -4.45 15.63 -1.01
N LEU A 156 -4.27 14.32 -0.85
CA LEU A 156 -3.19 13.60 -1.53
C LEU A 156 -3.31 13.71 -3.06
N LYS A 157 -4.50 13.45 -3.60
CA LYS A 157 -4.75 13.57 -5.05
C LYS A 157 -4.55 14.98 -5.57
N GLU A 158 -4.84 16.00 -4.78
CA GLU A 158 -4.59 17.39 -5.12
C GLU A 158 -3.09 17.68 -5.20
N ILE A 159 -2.29 17.22 -4.23
CA ILE A 159 -0.84 17.38 -4.23
C ILE A 159 -0.21 16.73 -5.49
N PHE A 160 -0.67 15.55 -5.90
CA PHE A 160 -0.26 14.89 -7.14
C PHE A 160 -0.65 15.63 -8.44
N ARG A 161 -1.60 16.58 -8.41
CA ARG A 161 -1.97 17.35 -9.61
C ARG A 161 -0.94 18.42 -9.94
N TYR A 162 -0.21 18.91 -8.95
CA TYR A 162 0.78 19.98 -9.12
C TYR A 162 2.17 19.44 -9.47
N ASP A 163 2.39 18.13 -9.35
CA ASP A 163 3.70 17.50 -9.46
C ASP A 163 4.00 16.89 -10.83
N LYS A 164 5.27 17.04 -11.28
CA LYS A 164 5.86 16.24 -12.35
C LYS A 164 6.23 14.87 -11.76
N LEU A 165 5.49 13.83 -12.12
CA LEU A 165 5.83 12.46 -11.77
C LEU A 165 7.17 12.08 -12.43
N ASN A 166 8.16 11.70 -11.62
CA ASN A 166 9.36 11.04 -12.12
C ASN A 166 9.11 9.53 -12.01
N ILE A 167 8.73 8.91 -13.11
CA ILE A 167 8.66 7.45 -13.22
C ILE A 167 10.10 6.98 -13.45
N ILE A 168 10.60 6.09 -12.58
CA ILE A 168 11.89 5.43 -12.77
C ILE A 168 11.55 4.00 -13.16
N GLU A 169 11.61 3.71 -14.45
CA GLU A 169 11.62 2.32 -14.94
C GLU A 169 13.00 1.74 -14.63
N VAL A 170 13.05 0.61 -13.93
CA VAL A 170 14.30 -0.10 -13.64
C VAL A 170 14.24 -1.43 -14.37
N GLU A 171 15.20 -1.66 -15.28
CA GLU A 171 15.40 -2.92 -16.01
C GLU A 171 15.88 -4.06 -15.09
#